data_AF-A0A6G0VH28-F1
#
_entry.id   AF-A0A6G0VH28-F1
#
_cell.length_a   1.000
_cell.length_b   1.000
_cell.length_c   1.000
_cell.angle_alpha   90.00
_cell.angle_beta   90.00
_cell.angle_gamma   90.00
#
_symmetry.space_group_name_H-M   'P 1'
#
loop_
_entity.id
_entity.type
_entity.pdbx_description
1 polymer ?
#
loop_
_entity_poly.entity_id
_entity_poly.type
_entity_poly.pdbx_seq_one_letter_code
_entity_poly.pdbx_strand_id
1 'polypeptide(L)'
;TVFVNDSKLQGLIDTGCSVCLIRASSATHCSITWEPAAQPLFVVGDIHTPRMATIGQVTADVRIGEVRTKGHLILVVPDNAIPTDMLIGRDWLDLPGVSYYKGNNEIVVVPTAADPTLMKELPNQGEDPNNNSIEMYLLDGPQCALLGWHTDQTTGEATHYRE
;
A
#
# COMPACT_ATOMS: atom_id res chain seq x y z
N THR A 1 -6.07 5.36 8.83
CA THR A 1 -4.97 6.26 9.27
C THR A 1 -3.66 5.52 9.12
N VAL A 2 -2.65 6.17 8.55
CA VAL A 2 -1.28 5.65 8.45
C VAL A 2 -0.35 6.63 9.16
N PHE A 3 0.73 6.13 9.74
CA PHE A 3 1.81 6.97 10.26
C PHE A 3 3.09 6.69 9.48
N VAL A 4 3.72 7.77 8.99
CA VAL A 4 5.04 7.71 8.34
C VAL A 4 5.99 8.57 9.15
N ASN A 5 7.07 7.98 9.67
CA ASN A 5 7.97 8.62 10.63
C ASN A 5 7.20 9.37 11.76
N ASP A 6 6.18 8.70 12.30
CA ASP A 6 5.27 9.20 13.35
C ASP A 6 4.39 10.40 12.97
N SER A 7 4.47 10.90 11.73
CA SER A 7 3.52 11.86 11.17
C SER A 7 2.26 11.15 10.66
N LYS A 8 1.10 11.65 11.08
CA LYS A 8 -0.21 11.10 10.71
C LYS A 8 -0.60 11.50 9.29
N LEU A 9 -0.99 10.53 8.48
CA LEU A 9 -1.50 10.69 7.13
C LEU A 9 -2.85 9.97 6.93
N GLN A 10 -3.61 10.41 5.93
CA GLN A 10 -4.71 9.61 5.39
C GLN A 10 -4.16 8.63 4.37
N GLY A 11 -4.42 7.34 4.56
CA GLY A 11 -3.95 6.31 3.65
C GLY A 11 -5.05 5.34 3.26
N LEU A 12 -4.90 4.75 2.08
CA LEU A 12 -5.75 3.67 1.59
C LEU A 12 -4.93 2.39 1.49
N ILE A 13 -5.51 1.28 1.95
CA ILE A 13 -4.97 -0.05 1.71
C ILE A 13 -5.44 -0.48 0.33
N ASP A 14 -4.50 -0.75 -0.57
CA ASP A 14 -4.78 -1.10 -1.96
C ASP A 14 -4.03 -2.39 -2.31
N THR A 15 -4.74 -3.52 -2.21
CA THR A 15 -4.18 -4.83 -2.58
C THR A 15 -3.95 -4.97 -4.08
N GLY A 16 -4.50 -4.07 -4.92
CA GLY A 16 -4.21 -3.98 -6.34
C GLY A 16 -2.88 -3.27 -6.63
N CYS A 17 -2.45 -2.36 -5.76
CA CYS A 17 -1.17 -1.68 -5.83
C CYS A 17 -0.04 -2.58 -5.32
N SER A 18 1.00 -2.78 -6.13
CA SER A 18 2.14 -3.61 -5.71
C SER A 18 3.10 -2.90 -4.76
N VAL A 19 3.12 -1.56 -4.76
CA VAL A 19 4.11 -0.74 -4.04
C VAL A 19 3.45 0.32 -3.17
N CYS A 20 4.10 0.73 -2.08
CA CYS A 20 3.65 1.87 -1.30
C CYS A 20 3.95 3.18 -2.03
N LEU A 21 2.92 4.03 -2.18
CA LEU A 21 3.04 5.34 -2.81
C LEU A 21 2.69 6.45 -1.84
N ILE A 22 3.47 7.53 -1.83
CA ILE A 22 3.18 8.74 -1.05
C ILE A 22 3.17 9.97 -1.96
N ARG A 23 2.23 10.90 -1.73
CA ARG A 23 2.26 12.21 -2.39
C ARG A 23 3.49 13.02 -1.99
N ALA A 24 4.05 13.79 -2.91
CA ALA A 24 5.18 14.67 -2.63
C ALA A 24 4.92 15.68 -1.50
N SER A 25 3.74 16.29 -1.48
CA SER A 25 3.32 17.19 -0.39
C SER A 25 3.23 16.47 0.95
N SER A 26 2.72 15.23 0.97
CA SER A 26 2.62 14.41 2.17
C SER A 26 3.99 13.95 2.67
N ALA A 27 4.90 13.56 1.78
CA ALA A 27 6.29 13.26 2.14
C ALA A 27 6.99 14.49 2.76
N THR A 28 6.78 15.66 2.16
CA THR A 28 7.29 16.94 2.70
C THR A 28 6.69 17.24 4.07
N HIS A 29 5.38 17.03 4.26
CA HIS A 29 4.70 17.19 5.54
C HIS A 29 5.27 16.27 6.62
N CYS A 30 5.66 15.05 6.27
CA CYS A 30 6.35 14.12 7.16
C CYS A 30 7.82 14.48 7.44
N SER A 31 8.31 15.63 6.96
CA SER A 31 9.72 16.06 7.06
C SER A 31 10.71 15.05 6.44
N ILE A 32 10.29 14.36 5.39
CA ILE A 32 11.09 13.33 4.72
C ILE A 32 11.86 13.95 3.56
N THR A 33 13.18 13.75 3.54
CA THR A 33 14.00 14.00 2.35
C THR A 33 14.06 12.73 1.52
N TRP A 34 13.86 12.86 0.22
CA TRP A 34 13.67 11.75 -0.71
C TRP A 34 14.55 11.98 -1.94
N GLU A 35 14.96 10.88 -2.56
CA GLU A 35 15.91 10.90 -3.66
C GLU A 35 15.16 10.97 -5.00
N PRO A 36 15.61 11.79 -5.96
CA PRO A 36 15.03 11.79 -7.31
C PRO A 36 15.19 10.41 -7.96
N ALA A 37 14.07 9.84 -8.36
CA ALA A 37 13.98 8.49 -8.93
C ALA A 37 12.67 8.39 -9.72
N ALA A 38 12.79 8.37 -11.05
CA ALA A 38 11.65 8.25 -11.94
C ALA A 38 11.46 6.78 -12.34
N GLN A 39 10.34 6.20 -11.90
CA GLN A 39 9.93 4.84 -12.22
C GLN A 39 8.53 4.87 -12.84
N PRO A 40 8.33 4.19 -13.99
CA PRO A 40 7.02 4.14 -14.63
C PRO A 40 6.02 3.35 -13.77
N LEU A 41 4.80 3.87 -13.66
CA LEU A 41 3.67 3.24 -12.98
C LEU A 41 2.62 2.86 -14.01
N PHE A 42 2.27 1.58 -14.03
CA PHE A 42 1.34 0.97 -14.98
C PHE A 42 0.03 0.64 -14.31
N VAL A 43 -1.08 0.85 -15.00
CA VAL A 43 -2.41 0.50 -14.48
C VAL A 43 -2.83 -0.89 -14.96
N VAL A 44 -3.70 -1.56 -14.21
CA VAL A 44 -4.32 -2.82 -14.65
C VAL A 44 -4.97 -2.63 -16.02
N GLY A 45 -4.70 -3.58 -16.91
CA GLY A 45 -5.18 -3.58 -18.29
C GLY A 45 -4.25 -2.88 -19.28
N ASP A 46 -3.21 -2.16 -18.84
CA ASP A 46 -2.22 -1.54 -19.73
C ASP A 46 -0.82 -1.55 -19.11
N ILE A 47 -0.08 -2.61 -19.40
CA ILE A 47 1.31 -2.83 -18.94
C ILE A 47 2.36 -2.26 -19.90
N HIS A 48 1.94 -1.68 -21.02
CA HIS A 48 2.86 -1.17 -22.04
C HIS A 48 3.00 0.34 -21.99
N THR A 49 1.91 1.05 -21.69
CA THR A 49 1.91 2.50 -21.59
C THR A 49 1.83 2.91 -20.11
N PRO A 50 2.89 3.50 -19.54
CA PRO A 50 2.82 4.00 -18.19
C PRO A 50 1.81 5.15 -18.11
N ARG A 51 0.95 5.13 -17.09
CA ARG A 51 0.00 6.22 -16.85
C ARG A 51 0.63 7.41 -16.14
N MET A 52 1.69 7.15 -15.40
CA MET A 52 2.46 8.17 -14.69
C MET A 52 3.86 7.64 -14.38
N ALA A 53 4.70 8.49 -13.80
CA ALA A 53 5.98 8.10 -13.23
C ALA A 53 6.08 8.64 -11.81
N THR A 54 6.83 7.93 -10.97
CA THR A 54 7.30 8.47 -9.69
C THR A 54 8.23 9.64 -9.95
N ILE A 55 8.38 10.50 -8.96
CA ILE A 55 9.34 11.60 -8.98
C ILE A 55 10.50 11.37 -8.02
N GLY A 56 10.40 10.33 -7.19
CA GLY A 56 11.45 9.93 -6.27
C GLY A 56 11.07 8.76 -5.39
N GLN A 57 11.96 8.44 -4.47
CA GLN A 57 11.82 7.30 -3.56
C GLN A 57 12.40 7.65 -2.19
N VAL A 58 11.91 6.97 -1.16
CA VAL A 58 12.41 7.15 0.20
C VAL A 58 12.22 5.91 1.05
N THR A 59 13.12 5.72 2.01
CA THR A 59 13.02 4.70 3.04
C THR A 59 12.48 5.35 4.32
N ALA A 60 11.34 4.89 4.82
CA ALA A 60 10.70 5.45 6.02
C ALA A 60 10.03 4.39 6.91
N ASP A 61 9.84 4.73 8.18
CA ASP A 61 9.06 3.89 9.09
C ASP A 61 7.57 4.05 8.77
N VAL A 62 6.88 2.93 8.57
CA VAL A 62 5.43 2.90 8.29
C VAL A 62 4.72 2.16 9.42
N ARG A 63 3.66 2.77 9.97
CA ARG A 63 2.84 2.17 11.02
C ARG A 63 1.35 2.28 10.71
N ILE A 64 0.66 1.16 10.85
CA ILE A 64 -0.80 1.03 10.74
C ILE A 64 -1.28 0.24 11.95
N GLY A 65 -2.12 0.86 12.78
CA GLY A 65 -2.49 0.30 14.07
C GLY A 65 -1.24 0.02 14.93
N GLU A 66 -1.10 -1.23 15.35
CA GLU A 66 0.02 -1.73 16.16
C GLU A 66 1.20 -2.24 15.32
N VAL A 67 1.02 -2.41 14.00
CA VAL A 67 2.05 -2.95 13.12
C VAL A 67 2.96 -1.83 12.63
N ARG A 68 4.25 -1.95 12.92
CA ARG A 68 5.29 -1.00 12.50
C ARG A 68 6.39 -1.73 11.73
N THR A 69 6.68 -1.23 10.54
CA THR A 69 7.85 -1.63 9.74
C THR A 69 8.86 -0.50 9.77
N LYS A 70 10.13 -0.83 9.96
CA LYS A 70 11.22 0.14 9.90
C LYS A 70 11.83 0.18 8.51
N GLY A 71 12.14 1.38 8.04
CA GLY A 71 12.85 1.58 6.78
C GLY A 71 12.24 0.83 5.59
N HIS A 72 10.93 0.99 5.40
CA HIS A 72 10.24 0.50 4.21
C HIS A 72 10.46 1.45 3.04
N LEU A 73 10.73 0.92 1.85
CA LEU A 73 10.83 1.72 0.63
C LEU A 73 9.43 2.21 0.22
N ILE A 74 9.31 3.50 -0.04
CA ILE A 74 8.07 4.16 -0.47
C ILE A 74 8.42 4.98 -1.70
N LEU A 75 7.64 4.85 -2.76
CA LEU A 75 7.80 5.68 -3.94
C LEU A 75 6.99 6.95 -3.79
N VAL A 76 7.59 8.06 -4.19
CA VAL A 76 6.97 9.37 -4.08
C VAL A 76 6.48 9.80 -5.45
N VAL A 77 5.22 10.21 -5.49
CA VAL A 77 4.49 10.57 -6.71
C VAL A 77 4.03 12.03 -6.67
N PRO A 78 3.74 12.64 -7.83
CA PRO A 78 3.09 13.95 -7.87
C PRO A 78 1.78 13.95 -7.07
N ASP A 79 1.39 15.09 -6.50
CA ASP A 79 0.20 15.16 -5.62
C ASP A 79 -1.11 14.75 -6.33
N ASN A 80 -1.18 14.95 -7.64
CA ASN A 80 -2.32 14.59 -8.49
C ASN A 80 -2.31 13.13 -8.97
N ALA A 81 -1.33 12.32 -8.57
CA ALA A 81 -1.18 10.93 -9.01
C ALA A 81 -2.13 9.97 -8.30
N ILE A 82 -2.43 10.22 -7.02
CA ILE A 82 -3.25 9.34 -6.17
C ILE A 82 -4.29 10.17 -5.40
N PRO A 83 -5.46 9.59 -5.04
CA PRO A 83 -6.56 10.32 -4.42
C PRO A 83 -6.40 10.55 -2.90
N THR A 84 -5.40 9.92 -2.27
CA THR A 84 -5.11 9.99 -0.83
C THR A 84 -3.66 10.39 -0.56
N ASP A 85 -3.27 10.66 0.70
CA ASP A 85 -1.89 11.04 1.01
C ASP A 85 -0.90 9.89 0.75
N MET A 86 -1.35 8.65 1.01
CA MET A 86 -0.54 7.44 0.82
C MET A 86 -1.37 6.22 0.39
N LEU A 87 -0.91 5.47 -0.61
CA LEU A 87 -1.39 4.11 -0.90
C LEU A 87 -0.47 3.10 -0.21
N ILE A 88 -1.06 2.13 0.48
CA ILE A 88 -0.37 0.99 1.08
C ILE A 88 -0.51 -0.18 0.13
N GLY A 89 0.59 -0.51 -0.54
CA GLY A 89 0.67 -1.60 -1.50
C GLY A 89 1.09 -2.91 -0.87
N ARG A 90 1.17 -3.94 -1.72
CA ARG A 90 1.52 -5.31 -1.33
C ARG A 90 2.95 -5.47 -0.80
N ASP A 91 3.91 -4.67 -1.25
CA ASP A 91 5.25 -4.63 -0.69
C ASP A 91 5.30 -4.47 0.84
N TRP A 92 4.34 -3.72 1.40
CA TRP A 92 4.16 -3.61 2.85
C TRP A 92 3.18 -4.65 3.40
N LEU A 93 2.07 -4.92 2.70
CA LEU A 93 1.02 -5.84 3.19
C LEU A 93 1.50 -7.30 3.28
N ASP A 94 2.43 -7.71 2.40
CA ASP A 94 2.93 -9.07 2.30
C ASP A 94 4.19 -9.30 3.16
N LEU A 95 4.57 -8.32 3.99
CA LEU A 95 5.67 -8.48 4.94
C LEU A 95 5.35 -9.59 5.96
N PRO A 96 6.31 -10.45 6.36
CA PRO A 96 6.05 -11.59 7.25
C PRO A 96 5.42 -11.22 8.60
N GLY A 97 5.60 -9.99 9.08
CA GLY A 97 5.04 -9.47 10.33
C GLY A 97 3.66 -8.82 10.20
N VAL A 98 3.12 -8.73 8.98
CA VAL A 98 1.83 -8.11 8.68
C VAL A 98 0.81 -9.20 8.36
N SER A 99 -0.30 -9.19 9.07
CA SER A 99 -1.50 -9.95 8.73
C SER A 99 -2.65 -8.97 8.60
N TYR A 100 -3.54 -9.19 7.63
CA TYR A 100 -4.74 -8.38 7.48
C TYR A 100 -5.94 -9.22 7.07
N TYR A 101 -7.12 -8.79 7.49
CA TYR A 101 -8.38 -9.42 7.12
C TYR A 101 -9.46 -8.38 6.96
N LYS A 102 -10.49 -8.73 6.19
CA LYS A 102 -11.69 -7.92 5.97
C LYS A 102 -12.83 -8.49 6.80
N GLY A 103 -13.45 -7.67 7.63
CA GLY A 103 -14.62 -8.04 8.44
C GLY A 103 -15.40 -6.80 8.85
N ASN A 104 -16.74 -6.90 8.93
CA ASN A 104 -17.62 -5.81 9.39
C ASN A 104 -17.38 -4.45 8.69
N ASN A 105 -17.27 -4.41 7.36
CA ASN A 105 -16.93 -3.20 6.60
C ASN A 105 -15.55 -2.59 6.86
N GLU A 106 -14.68 -3.27 7.60
CA GLU A 106 -13.36 -2.75 7.97
C GLU A 106 -12.24 -3.70 7.50
N ILE A 107 -11.09 -3.11 7.17
CA ILE A 107 -9.84 -3.84 7.05
C ILE A 107 -9.11 -3.68 8.38
N VAL A 108 -8.80 -4.80 9.02
CA VAL A 108 -8.01 -4.81 10.25
C VAL A 108 -6.62 -5.34 9.93
N VAL A 109 -5.61 -4.60 10.36
CA VAL A 109 -4.20 -4.96 10.24
C VAL A 109 -3.68 -5.34 11.62
N VAL A 110 -3.14 -6.54 11.76
CA VAL A 110 -2.63 -7.10 13.02
C VAL A 110 -1.22 -7.66 12.83
N PRO A 111 -0.38 -7.69 13.88
CA PRO A 111 0.90 -8.37 13.80
C PRO A 111 0.69 -9.86 13.49
N THR A 112 1.50 -10.46 12.62
CA THR A 112 1.42 -11.92 12.34
C THR A 112 1.74 -12.77 13.58
N ALA A 113 2.53 -12.23 14.52
CA ALA A 113 2.76 -12.84 15.83
C ALA A 113 1.57 -12.69 16.80
N ALA A 114 0.47 -12.06 16.39
CA ALA A 114 -0.75 -11.98 17.19
C ALA A 114 -1.32 -13.39 17.40
N ASP A 115 -1.79 -13.61 18.64
CA ASP A 115 -2.26 -14.89 19.14
C ASP A 115 -3.27 -15.57 18.17
N PRO A 116 -3.11 -16.86 17.82
CA PRO A 116 -4.10 -17.60 17.05
C PRO A 116 -5.54 -17.55 17.61
N THR A 117 -5.72 -17.21 18.88
CA THR A 117 -7.04 -16.95 19.49
C THR A 117 -7.66 -15.63 19.04
N LEU A 118 -6.88 -14.58 18.76
CA LEU A 118 -7.38 -13.33 18.15
C LEU A 118 -7.90 -13.59 16.73
N MET A 119 -7.30 -14.54 16.00
CA MET A 119 -7.83 -15.00 14.71
C MET A 119 -9.11 -15.82 14.81
N LYS A 120 -9.40 -16.45 15.98
CA LYS A 120 -10.63 -17.19 16.25
C LYS A 120 -11.79 -16.32 16.72
N GLU A 121 -11.51 -15.16 17.32
CA GLU A 121 -12.51 -14.18 17.74
C GLU A 121 -12.98 -13.28 16.59
N LEU A 122 -12.39 -13.42 15.40
CA LEU A 122 -12.87 -12.74 14.20
C LEU A 122 -14.27 -13.23 13.86
N PRO A 123 -15.21 -12.32 13.56
CA PRO A 123 -16.58 -12.71 13.27
C PRO A 123 -16.59 -13.76 12.17
N ASN A 124 -17.22 -14.89 12.48
CA ASN A 124 -17.43 -15.97 11.53
C ASN A 124 -17.98 -15.38 10.23
N GLN A 125 -17.34 -15.75 9.10
CA GLN A 125 -17.76 -15.48 7.74
C GLN A 125 -19.10 -16.20 7.45
N GLY A 126 -20.17 -15.83 8.15
CA GLY A 126 -21.49 -16.01 7.62
C GLY A 126 -21.62 -14.99 6.51
N GLU A 127 -21.82 -15.45 5.27
CA GLU A 127 -22.31 -14.57 4.22
C GLU A 127 -23.56 -13.87 4.77
N ASP A 128 -23.47 -12.58 5.06
CA ASP A 128 -24.65 -11.77 5.32
C ASP A 128 -25.30 -11.50 3.95
N PRO A 129 -26.43 -12.15 3.63
CA PRO A 129 -27.06 -12.01 2.32
C PRO A 129 -27.64 -10.60 2.08
N ASN A 130 -27.62 -9.73 3.10
CA ASN A 130 -28.09 -8.35 3.01
C ASN A 130 -26.96 -7.31 3.02
N ASN A 131 -25.68 -7.71 3.04
CA ASN A 131 -24.58 -6.75 2.93
C ASN A 131 -24.35 -6.33 1.47
N ASN A 132 -25.34 -5.62 0.91
CA ASN A 132 -25.16 -4.89 -0.33
C ASN A 132 -24.24 -3.69 -0.06
N SER A 133 -23.08 -3.73 -0.71
CA SER A 133 -22.16 -2.60 -0.95
C SER A 133 -21.51 -1.96 0.27
N ILE A 134 -20.37 -2.51 0.69
CA ILE A 134 -19.21 -1.62 0.88
C ILE A 134 -18.65 -1.37 -0.50
N GLU A 135 -18.61 -0.13 -0.93
CA GLU A 135 -17.70 0.30 -1.99
C GLU A 135 -16.27 0.02 -1.50
N MET A 136 -15.79 -1.18 -1.78
CA MET A 136 -14.43 -1.34 -2.20
C MET A 136 -14.30 -0.35 -3.35
N TYR A 137 -13.57 0.75 -3.16
CA TYR A 137 -13.03 1.47 -4.29
C TYR A 137 -11.97 0.54 -4.93
N LEU A 138 -12.42 -0.57 -5.54
CA LEU A 138 -12.08 -0.79 -6.93
C LEU A 138 -12.54 0.51 -7.54
N LEU A 139 -11.61 1.41 -7.80
CA LEU A 139 -11.96 2.60 -8.54
C LEU A 139 -12.59 2.06 -9.82
N ASP A 140 -13.92 2.12 -9.90
CA ASP A 140 -14.69 1.82 -11.10
C ASP A 140 -14.46 2.99 -12.03
N GLY A 141 -13.26 2.96 -12.60
CA GLY A 141 -12.61 4.00 -13.37
C GLY A 141 -11.19 3.55 -13.67
N PRO A 142 -10.57 4.01 -14.76
CA PRO A 142 -9.23 3.58 -15.19
C PRO A 142 -8.08 4.04 -14.29
N GLN A 143 -8.34 4.30 -13.00
CA GLN A 143 -7.41 4.89 -12.05
C GLN A 143 -7.12 3.87 -10.94
N CYS A 144 -5.84 3.65 -10.66
CA CYS A 144 -5.31 2.91 -9.52
C CYS A 144 -5.71 1.43 -9.42
N ALA A 145 -5.11 0.62 -10.27
CA ALA A 145 -4.52 -0.61 -9.79
C ALA A 145 -3.11 -0.65 -10.40
N LEU A 146 -2.08 -0.40 -9.60
CA LEU A 146 -0.72 -0.28 -10.12
C LEU A 146 0.00 -1.63 -10.10
N LEU A 147 0.33 -2.15 -11.26
CA LEU A 147 1.21 -3.30 -11.43
C LEU A 147 2.66 -2.79 -11.52
N GLY A 148 3.44 -3.01 -10.48
CA GLY A 148 4.87 -2.67 -10.42
C GLY A 148 5.71 -3.81 -9.82
N TRP A 149 6.64 -4.30 -10.63
CA TRP A 149 7.90 -5.02 -10.38
C TRP A 149 8.26 -5.40 -8.93
N HIS A 150 8.61 -6.68 -8.69
CA HIS A 150 9.42 -7.04 -7.51
C HIS A 150 10.85 -6.54 -7.72
N THR A 151 11.20 -5.44 -7.07
CA THR A 151 12.58 -5.13 -6.74
C THR A 151 13.01 -5.95 -5.53
N ASP A 152 14.11 -6.69 -5.67
CA ASP A 152 14.78 -7.34 -4.54
C ASP A 152 15.23 -6.26 -3.55
N GLN A 153 14.62 -6.26 -2.36
CA GLN A 153 14.86 -5.25 -1.32
C GLN A 153 16.27 -5.30 -0.71
N THR A 154 17.08 -6.28 -1.09
CA THR A 154 18.47 -6.43 -0.63
C THR A 154 19.50 -5.90 -1.63
N THR A 155 19.17 -5.85 -2.92
CA THR A 155 20.14 -5.59 -4.00
C THR A 155 19.73 -4.45 -4.93
N GLY A 156 18.46 -4.04 -4.93
CA GLY A 156 17.94 -3.03 -5.85
C GLY A 156 17.88 -3.51 -7.31
N GLU A 157 18.13 -4.79 -7.58
CA GLU A 157 18.03 -5.36 -8.92
C GLU A 157 16.59 -5.78 -9.26
N ALA A 158 16.19 -5.50 -10.50
CA ALA A 158 14.93 -5.92 -11.06
C ALA A 158 14.97 -7.42 -11.36
N THR A 159 14.17 -8.22 -10.67
CA THR A 159 14.02 -9.63 -11.02
C THR A 159 13.00 -9.79 -12.14
N HIS A 160 13.45 -10.40 -13.23
CA HIS A 160 12.65 -10.70 -14.42
C HIS A 160 11.66 -11.83 -14.07
N TYR A 161 10.35 -11.61 -14.20
CA TYR A 161 9.39 -12.71 -14.14
C TYR A 161 9.28 -13.41 -15.49
N ARG A 162 9.26 -14.76 -15.44
CA ARG A 162 8.75 -15.63 -16.50
C ARG A 162 7.28 -15.94 -16.22
N GLU A 163 6.56 -16.09 -17.33
CA GLU A 163 5.11 -16.30 -17.51
C GLU A 163 4.43 -17.26 -16.54
#